data_AF-A0A842P0G9-F1
#
_entry.id   AF-A0A842P0G9-F1
#
_cell.length_a   1.000
_cell.length_b   1.000
_cell.length_c   1.000
_cell.angle_alpha   90.00
_cell.angle_beta   90.00
_cell.angle_gamma   90.00
#
_symmetry.space_group_name_H-M   'P 1'
#
loop_
_entity.id
_entity.type
_entity.pdbx_description
1 polymer ?
#
loop_
_entity_poly.entity_id
_entity_poly.type
_entity_poly.pdbx_seq_one_letter_code
_entity_poly.pdbx_strand_id
1 'polypeptide(L)'
;MGANFRLSTKELAATAVMGALATIATMMFAFPIPATSGYFNFGDAIVMTTALVFGPVIGALAGGLGSGPADLLGGWDNWVIFTAGI
;
A
#
# COMPACT_ATOMS: atom_id res chain seq x y z
N MET A 1 -11.87 -13.91 -22.81
CA MET A 1 -11.69 -12.47 -23.07
C MET A 1 -10.60 -11.98 -22.11
N GLY A 2 -9.32 -12.05 -22.50
CA GLY A 2 -8.22 -11.61 -21.64
C GLY A 2 -8.23 -10.09 -21.55
N ALA A 3 -8.41 -9.53 -20.35
CA ALA A 3 -8.22 -8.11 -20.15
C ALA A 3 -6.74 -7.78 -20.41
N ASN A 4 -6.47 -7.01 -21.46
CA ASN A 4 -5.12 -6.51 -21.72
C ASN A 4 -4.83 -5.39 -20.73
N PHE A 5 -4.26 -5.74 -19.57
CA PHE A 5 -3.87 -4.78 -18.57
C PHE A 5 -2.65 -3.99 -19.07
N ARG A 6 -2.88 -2.73 -19.46
CA ARG A 6 -1.83 -1.82 -19.93
C ARG A 6 -1.83 -0.58 -19.04
N LEU A 7 -0.80 -0.47 -18.19
CA LEU A 7 -0.54 0.77 -17.47
C LEU A 7 0.11 1.78 -18.41
N SER A 8 -0.46 2.98 -18.47
CA SER A 8 0.21 4.13 -19.05
C SER A 8 1.36 4.58 -18.16
N THR A 9 2.32 5.32 -18.73
CA THR A 9 3.44 5.89 -17.98
C THR A 9 2.98 6.76 -16.81
N LYS A 10 1.86 7.46 -16.97
CA LYS A 10 1.27 8.32 -15.91
C LYS A 10 0.72 7.48 -14.76
N GLU A 11 0.06 6.37 -15.06
CA GLU A 11 -0.47 5.45 -14.05
C GLU A 11 0.64 4.73 -13.30
N LEU A 12 1.71 4.32 -14.00
CA LEU A 12 2.89 3.74 -13.37
C LEU A 12 3.55 4.75 -12.40
N ALA A 13 3.76 5.99 -12.86
CA ALA A 13 4.32 7.05 -12.02
C ALA A 13 3.42 7.36 -10.81
N ALA A 14 2.10 7.43 -11.01
CA ALA A 14 1.14 7.63 -9.92
C ALA A 14 1.19 6.46 -8.91
N THR A 15 1.25 5.22 -9.39
CA THR A 15 1.37 4.03 -8.53
C THR A 15 2.60 4.12 -7.64
N ALA A 16 3.76 4.46 -8.22
CA ALA A 16 5.02 4.55 -7.48
C ALA A 16 5.00 5.68 -6.45
N VAL A 17 4.51 6.87 -6.82
CA VAL A 17 4.43 8.03 -5.92
C VAL A 17 3.45 7.78 -4.77
N MET A 18 2.26 7.25 -5.08
CA MET A 18 1.25 6.95 -4.06
C MET A 18 1.67 5.80 -3.14
N GLY A 19 2.33 4.78 -3.69
CA GLY A 19 2.91 3.70 -2.91
C GLY A 19 3.99 4.20 -1.94
N ALA A 20 4.94 5.02 -2.42
CA ALA A 20 5.95 5.62 -1.55
C ALA A 20 5.35 6.53 -0.46
N LEU A 21 4.30 7.29 -0.81
CA LEU A 21 3.58 8.11 0.16
C LEU A 21 2.88 7.23 1.22
N ALA A 22 2.26 6.13 0.81
CA ALA A 22 1.66 5.16 1.73
C ALA A 22 2.72 4.56 2.67
N THR A 23 3.91 4.19 2.16
CA THR A 23 5.02 3.71 2.99
C THR A 23 5.41 4.71 4.07
N ILE A 24 5.66 5.96 3.66
CA ILE A 24 6.11 7.03 4.56
C ILE A 24 5.02 7.32 5.61
N ALA A 25 3.76 7.46 5.20
CA ALA A 25 2.66 7.71 6.10
C ALA A 25 2.49 6.59 7.14
N THR A 26 2.64 5.33 6.70
CA THR A 26 2.57 4.16 7.56
C THR A 26 3.68 4.14 8.61
N MET A 27 4.92 4.44 8.20
CA MET A 27 6.07 4.47 9.10
C MET A 27 6.05 5.68 10.05
N MET A 28 5.59 6.85 9.59
CA MET A 28 5.53 8.07 10.40
C MET A 28 4.43 8.02 11.46
N PHE A 29 3.30 7.39 11.15
CA PHE A 29 2.12 7.33 12.01
C PHE A 29 1.79 5.89 12.45
N ALA A 30 2.81 5.13 12.84
CA ALA A 30 2.64 3.77 13.34
C ALA A 30 2.18 3.79 14.80
N PHE A 31 0.87 3.61 15.02
CA PHE A 31 0.31 3.46 16.38
C PHE A 31 0.13 1.98 16.71
N PRO A 32 0.90 1.42 17.65
CA PRO A 32 0.78 0.00 18.01
C PRO A 32 -0.56 -0.28 18.72
N ILE A 33 -1.18 -1.40 18.36
CA ILE A 33 -2.43 -1.89 18.95
C ILE A 33 -2.11 -3.16 19.75
N PRO A 34 -1.98 -3.08 21.09
CA PRO A 34 -1.55 -4.20 21.92
C PRO A 34 -2.46 -5.43 21.82
N ALA A 35 -3.76 -5.22 21.56
CA ALA A 35 -4.76 -6.27 21.50
C ALA A 35 -4.60 -7.22 20.29
N THR A 36 -4.03 -6.73 19.18
CA THR A 36 -3.88 -7.51 17.94
C THR A 36 -2.43 -7.84 17.62
N SER A 37 -1.49 -7.41 18.48
CA SER A 37 -0.04 -7.47 18.19
C SER A 37 0.31 -6.86 16.82
N GLY A 38 -0.47 -5.86 16.41
CA GLY A 38 -0.31 -5.14 15.15
C GLY A 38 -0.27 -3.64 15.39
N TYR A 39 -0.51 -2.89 14.34
CA TYR A 39 -0.49 -1.43 14.39
C TYR A 39 -1.54 -0.85 13.45
N PHE A 40 -1.84 0.42 13.65
CA PHE A 40 -2.69 1.17 12.75
C PHE A 40 -1.91 1.56 11.49
N ASN A 41 -2.21 0.90 10.37
CA ASN A 41 -1.62 1.24 9.08
C ASN A 41 -2.28 2.48 8.51
N PHE A 42 -1.71 3.65 8.79
CA PHE A 42 -2.24 4.91 8.30
C PHE A 42 -2.10 5.08 6.78
N GLY A 43 -1.16 4.35 6.15
CA GLY A 43 -0.99 4.34 4.69
C GLY A 43 -2.18 3.76 3.94
N ASP A 44 -3.00 2.92 4.58
CA ASP A 44 -4.20 2.36 3.95
C ASP A 44 -5.19 3.43 3.48
N ALA A 45 -5.25 4.58 4.15
CA ALA A 45 -6.04 5.71 3.68
C ALA A 45 -5.57 6.22 2.31
N ILE A 46 -4.25 6.24 2.09
CA ILE A 46 -3.63 6.64 0.80
C ILE A 46 -3.86 5.56 -0.25
N VAL A 47 -3.77 4.27 0.11
CA VAL A 47 -4.08 3.15 -0.78
C VAL A 47 -5.54 3.19 -1.23
N MET A 48 -6.48 3.38 -0.31
CA MET A 48 -7.91 3.52 -0.61
C MET A 48 -8.18 4.74 -1.48
N THR A 49 -7.55 5.87 -1.19
CA THR A 49 -7.67 7.08 -2.02
C THR A 49 -7.13 6.83 -3.43
N THR A 50 -6.00 6.13 -3.56
CA THR A 50 -5.41 5.75 -4.85
C THR A 50 -6.35 4.87 -5.64
N ALA A 51 -6.97 3.88 -4.99
CA ALA A 51 -7.96 3.00 -5.61
C ALA A 51 -9.19 3.76 -6.11
N LEU A 52 -9.67 4.76 -5.36
CA LEU A 52 -10.82 5.59 -5.74
C LEU A 52 -10.49 6.54 -6.91
N VAL A 53 -9.27 7.06 -6.97
CA VAL A 53 -8.87 8.06 -7.99
C VAL A 53 -8.41 7.42 -9.29
N PHE A 54 -7.59 6.37 -9.21
CA PHE A 54 -6.94 5.75 -10.37
C PHE A 54 -7.52 4.37 -10.73
N GLY A 55 -8.41 3.86 -9.89
CA GLY A 55 -9.05 2.56 -10.09
C GLY A 55 -8.43 1.45 -9.25
N PRO A 56 -9.15 0.32 -9.13
CA PRO A 56 -8.85 -0.73 -8.16
C PRO A 56 -7.49 -1.39 -8.38
N VAL A 57 -7.03 -1.55 -9.62
CA VAL A 57 -5.75 -2.22 -9.89
C VAL A 57 -4.56 -1.34 -9.52
N ILE A 58 -4.64 -0.03 -9.79
CA ILE A 58 -3.57 0.90 -9.38
C ILE A 58 -3.54 1.05 -7.87
N GLY A 59 -4.71 1.06 -7.21
CA GLY A 59 -4.81 0.99 -5.76
C GLY A 59 -4.18 -0.28 -5.18
N ALA A 60 -4.48 -1.45 -5.74
CA ALA A 60 -3.89 -2.71 -5.31
C ALA A 60 -2.36 -2.72 -5.48
N LEU A 61 -1.85 -2.27 -6.64
CA LEU A 61 -0.41 -2.17 -6.86
C LEU A 61 0.26 -1.17 -5.91
N ALA A 62 -0.37 -0.03 -5.63
CA ALA A 62 0.16 0.95 -4.68
C ALA A 62 0.14 0.45 -3.24
N GLY A 63 -0.87 -0.34 -2.84
CA GLY A 63 -0.94 -0.98 -1.52
C GLY A 63 0.09 -2.09 -1.36
N GLY A 64 0.15 -3.03 -2.31
CA GLY A 64 1.10 -4.15 -2.26
C GLY A 64 2.55 -3.68 -2.29
N LEU A 65 2.88 -2.78 -3.22
CA LEU A 65 4.24 -2.27 -3.39
C LEU A 65 4.60 -1.13 -2.43
N GLY A 66 3.61 -0.46 -1.83
CA GLY A 66 3.83 0.67 -0.92
C GLY A 66 3.77 0.28 0.55
N SER A 67 2.66 -0.33 0.98
CA SER A 67 2.43 -0.70 2.38
C SER A 67 3.23 -1.94 2.79
N GLY A 68 3.49 -2.88 1.88
CA GLY A 68 4.32 -4.07 2.14
C GLY A 68 5.75 -3.74 2.63
N PRO A 69 6.48 -2.83 1.99
CA PRO A 69 7.76 -2.33 2.51
C PRO A 69 7.65 -1.64 3.87
N ALA A 70 6.52 -0.99 4.18
CA ALA A 70 6.34 -0.33 5.47
C ALA A 70 6.27 -1.33 6.63
N ASP A 71 5.62 -2.47 6.40
CA ASP A 71 5.57 -3.56 7.39
C ASP A 71 6.98 -4.14 7.62
N LEU A 72 7.74 -4.38 6.55
CA LEU A 72 9.08 -4.94 6.64
C LEU A 72 10.07 -3.98 7.32
N LEU A 73 10.03 -2.69 6.96
CA LEU A 73 10.91 -1.68 7.53
C LEU A 73 10.47 -1.23 8.93
N GLY A 74 9.19 -1.36 9.25
CA GLY A 74 8.58 -1.02 10.54
C GLY A 74 8.70 -2.11 11.60
N GLY A 75 9.23 -3.30 11.25
CA GLY A 75 9.37 -4.43 12.18
C GLY A 75 8.08 -5.22 12.40
N TRP A 76 7.11 -5.10 11.47
CA TRP A 76 5.81 -5.78 11.50
C TRP A 76 5.79 -6.97 10.53
N ASP A 77 6.84 -7.80 10.56
CA ASP A 77 7.11 -8.87 9.58
C ASP A 77 5.92 -9.83 9.34
N ASN A 78 5.13 -10.11 10.39
CA ASN A 78 3.95 -10.97 10.30
C ASN A 78 2.86 -10.40 9.37
N TRP A 79 2.84 -9.08 9.16
CA TRP A 79 1.85 -8.38 8.35
C TRP A 79 2.27 -8.25 6.88
N VAL A 80 3.57 -8.35 6.58
CA VAL A 80 4.12 -8.21 5.21
C VAL A 80 3.42 -9.10 4.20
N ILE A 81 3.11 -10.36 4.54
CA ILE A 81 2.46 -11.29 3.59
C ILE A 81 1.02 -10.88 3.26
N PHE A 82 0.30 -10.32 4.23
CA PHE A 82 -1.08 -9.88 4.04
C PHE A 82 -1.15 -8.57 3.27
N THR A 83 -0.13 -7.72 3.42
CA THR A 83 -0.09 -6.39 2.81
C THR A 83 0.56 -6.40 1.43
N ALA A 84 1.66 -7.15 1.25
CA ALA A 84 2.38 -7.28 -0.02
C ALA A 84 1.84 -8.38 -0.93
N GLY A 85 1.00 -9.28 -0.41
CA GLY A 85 0.42 -10.41 -1.16
C GLY A 85 -0.75 -10.06 -2.08
N ILE A 86 -1.06 -8.76 -2.24
CA ILE A 86 -2.09 -8.24 -3.15
C ILE A 86 -1.51 -7.86 -4.51
#